data_AF-A0A229T8B1-F1
#
_entry.id   AF-A0A229T8B1-F1
#
_cell.length_a   1.000
_cell.length_b   1.000
_cell.length_c   1.000
_cell.angle_alpha   90.00
_cell.angle_beta   90.00
_cell.angle_gamma   90.00
#
_symmetry.space_group_name_H-M   'P 1'
#
loop_
_entity.id
_entity.type
_entity.pdbx_description
1 polymer ?
#
loop_
_entity_poly.entity_id
_entity_poly.type
_entity_poly.pdbx_seq_one_letter_code
_entity_poly.pdbx_strand_id
1 'polypeptide(L)'
;MKLPETTSPAKTTSPGRRKVVLAAAMAALSLGGVVNVVSAPAAVAAVSTALAAAGSVADAPISRSEVMTRSQSWIDEQVPYSQSGTHDNQYGSYRPDCSGYVSMAWHLGFARYTGNLPDVMHNIARSELKPGDALFRRDASVQHVALFVRWNDAAHTSPVVREEYDFGHVAVERAWSVAYANTFASMRYNNIVDDGPTPPKYATVTRYGFSNGAGVILAKDERDGSWATLNPDGRATQWVFDGDRIGAILDGNFLLKNGLYDSWHLMADGHDVKQIALNNGRIAFSNGAGIIFV
;
A
#
# COMPACT_ATOMS: atom_id res chain seq x y z
N MET A 1 -46.78 37.66 71.17
CA MET A 1 -48.19 37.25 70.94
C MET A 1 -48.47 37.44 69.45
N LYS A 2 -48.97 36.37 68.77
CA LYS A 2 -49.60 36.24 67.42
C LYS A 2 -49.76 37.52 66.57
N LEU A 3 -49.59 37.56 65.24
CA LEU A 3 -49.88 36.68 64.07
C LEU A 3 -49.24 37.39 62.82
N PRO A 4 -49.13 36.85 61.57
CA PRO A 4 -50.27 36.39 60.75
C PRO A 4 -49.99 35.29 59.68
N GLU A 5 -51.05 35.03 58.89
CA GLU A 5 -51.10 34.58 57.48
C GLU A 5 -51.76 33.21 57.16
N THR A 6 -52.69 33.32 56.21
CA THR A 6 -53.33 32.29 55.35
C THR A 6 -53.60 33.02 54.03
N THR A 7 -53.49 32.52 52.78
CA THR A 7 -53.28 31.20 52.13
C THR A 7 -53.31 31.51 50.60
N SER A 8 -52.36 31.05 49.77
CA SER A 8 -52.44 29.92 48.77
C SER A 8 -53.40 30.09 47.56
N PRO A 9 -53.40 29.25 46.48
CA PRO A 9 -52.42 28.25 45.96
C PRO A 9 -52.33 28.12 44.39
N ALA A 10 -51.64 27.04 43.92
CA ALA A 10 -51.86 26.19 42.71
C ALA A 10 -50.75 26.25 41.63
N LYS A 11 -50.38 25.19 40.88
CA LYS A 11 -50.45 23.71 40.94
C LYS A 11 -49.49 23.18 39.83
N THR A 12 -48.91 22.01 40.02
CA THR A 12 -47.89 21.35 39.17
C THR A 12 -48.45 20.60 37.94
N THR A 13 -47.70 20.56 36.83
CA THR A 13 -47.73 19.50 35.79
C THR A 13 -46.37 19.35 35.07
N SER A 14 -46.07 18.12 34.62
CA SER A 14 -44.80 17.61 34.05
C SER A 14 -44.73 17.71 32.51
N PRO A 15 -43.54 17.75 31.85
CA PRO A 15 -43.45 17.59 30.39
C PRO A 15 -42.77 16.28 29.93
N GLY A 16 -43.32 15.74 28.83
CA GLY A 16 -42.87 14.54 28.12
C GLY A 16 -41.78 14.77 27.07
N ARG A 17 -41.17 13.65 26.65
CA ARG A 17 -40.10 13.50 25.64
C ARG A 17 -40.47 14.08 24.27
N ARG A 18 -39.53 14.80 23.64
CA ARG A 18 -39.49 15.02 22.17
C ARG A 18 -38.08 14.79 21.61
N LYS A 19 -38.07 14.22 20.40
CA LYS A 19 -36.94 13.69 19.63
C LYS A 19 -36.03 14.80 19.11
N VAL A 20 -34.72 14.54 19.09
CA VAL A 20 -33.69 15.41 18.51
C VAL A 20 -33.65 15.19 16.99
N VAL A 21 -33.75 16.29 16.23
CA VAL A 21 -33.34 16.38 14.82
C VAL A 21 -32.18 17.37 14.81
N LEU A 22 -30.98 16.91 14.44
CA LEU A 22 -29.81 17.79 14.28
C LEU A 22 -29.79 18.30 12.83
N ALA A 23 -30.04 19.60 12.66
CA ALA A 23 -29.80 20.33 11.43
C ALA A 23 -28.34 20.83 11.42
N ALA A 24 -27.67 20.69 10.27
CA ALA A 24 -26.33 21.19 10.03
C ALA A 24 -26.30 22.73 10.03
N ALA A 25 -25.34 23.33 10.72
CA ALA A 25 -25.08 24.77 10.69
C ALA A 25 -23.72 25.04 10.04
N MET A 26 -23.74 25.65 8.86
CA MET A 26 -22.60 26.34 8.24
C MET A 26 -22.56 27.76 8.82
N ALA A 27 -21.50 28.11 9.53
CA ALA A 27 -21.23 29.47 9.96
C ALA A 27 -20.04 30.03 9.15
N ALA A 28 -20.32 31.00 8.28
CA ALA A 28 -19.32 31.87 7.69
C ALA A 28 -19.05 33.02 8.67
N LEU A 29 -17.78 33.25 9.02
CA LEU A 29 -17.37 34.42 9.79
C LEU A 29 -16.13 35.04 9.14
N SER A 30 -16.31 36.23 8.57
CA SER A 30 -15.23 37.13 8.16
C SER A 30 -14.96 38.13 9.28
N LEU A 31 -13.76 38.10 9.86
CA LEU A 31 -13.16 39.23 10.56
C LEU A 31 -11.64 39.21 10.36
N GLY A 32 -11.11 40.38 10.05
CA GLY A 32 -9.72 40.62 9.72
C GLY A 32 -8.76 40.20 10.82
N GLY A 33 -7.88 39.29 10.45
CA GLY A 33 -6.59 39.07 11.06
C GLY A 33 -5.70 38.56 9.93
N VAL A 34 -4.49 39.09 9.81
CA VAL A 34 -3.46 38.46 8.97
C VAL A 34 -3.13 37.10 9.59
N VAL A 35 -3.93 36.10 9.26
CA VAL A 35 -3.54 34.71 9.44
C VAL A 35 -2.40 34.48 8.46
N ASN A 36 -1.18 34.46 8.99
CA ASN A 36 -0.12 33.70 8.35
C ASN A 36 -0.66 32.28 8.23
N VAL A 37 -1.20 31.95 7.06
CA VAL A 37 -1.39 30.56 6.65
C VAL A 37 0.02 30.04 6.45
N VAL A 38 0.67 29.67 7.55
CA VAL A 38 1.79 28.74 7.48
C VAL A 38 1.13 27.48 6.95
N SER A 39 1.24 27.26 5.64
CA SER A 39 0.86 26.00 5.01
C SER A 39 1.65 24.92 5.73
N ALA A 40 1.00 24.25 6.70
CA ALA A 40 1.63 23.19 7.45
C ALA A 40 1.95 22.07 6.45
N PRO A 41 3.23 21.66 6.31
CA PRO A 41 3.60 20.58 5.40
C PRO A 41 2.90 19.25 5.75
N ALA A 42 2.41 19.12 6.98
CA ALA A 42 1.61 18.01 7.46
C ALA A 42 0.25 17.86 6.74
N ALA A 43 -0.39 18.95 6.29
CA ALA A 43 -1.66 18.86 5.57
C ALA A 43 -1.46 18.35 4.13
N VAL A 44 -0.34 18.70 3.49
CA VAL A 44 0.04 18.21 2.15
C VAL A 44 0.50 16.75 2.21
N ALA A 45 1.22 16.37 3.28
CA ALA A 45 1.63 14.99 3.53
C ALA A 45 0.42 14.08 3.86
N ALA A 46 -0.55 14.55 4.66
CA ALA A 46 -1.74 13.79 5.01
C ALA A 46 -2.65 13.50 3.80
N VAL A 47 -2.78 14.44 2.87
CA VAL A 47 -3.50 14.24 1.60
C VAL A 47 -2.77 13.22 0.71
N SER A 48 -1.43 13.20 0.74
CA SER A 48 -0.62 12.24 -0.02
C SER A 48 -0.68 10.82 0.55
N THR A 49 -0.78 10.66 1.88
CA THR A 49 -0.93 9.35 2.55
C THR A 49 -2.34 8.77 2.47
N ALA A 50 -3.38 9.62 2.44
CA ALA A 50 -4.76 9.15 2.27
C ALA A 50 -5.03 8.61 0.85
N LEU A 51 -4.30 9.11 -0.15
CA LEU A 51 -4.38 8.63 -1.54
C LEU A 51 -3.74 7.25 -1.76
N ALA A 52 -2.95 6.74 -0.81
CA ALA A 52 -2.26 5.45 -0.91
C ALA A 52 -3.07 4.27 -0.33
N ALA A 53 -4.11 4.54 0.46
CA ALA A 53 -4.97 3.51 1.08
C ALA A 53 -6.33 3.35 0.39
N ALA A 54 -6.79 4.36 -0.33
CA ALA A 54 -7.79 4.21 -1.38
C ALA A 54 -7.03 3.87 -2.66
N GLY A 55 -7.45 2.86 -3.43
CA GLY A 55 -6.82 2.58 -4.73
C GLY A 55 -6.76 3.85 -5.59
N SER A 56 -5.74 3.97 -6.43
CA SER A 56 -5.64 5.12 -7.35
C SER A 56 -6.94 5.31 -8.12
N VAL A 57 -7.25 6.55 -8.52
CA VAL A 57 -8.36 6.79 -9.46
C VAL A 57 -7.85 6.58 -10.87
N ALA A 58 -8.68 6.03 -11.76
CA ALA A 58 -8.27 5.82 -13.13
C ALA A 58 -7.77 7.12 -13.80
N ASP A 59 -6.68 7.01 -14.57
CA ASP A 59 -5.94 8.12 -15.20
C ASP A 59 -5.35 9.16 -14.24
N ALA A 60 -5.50 9.01 -12.91
CA ALA A 60 -4.87 9.86 -11.91
C ALA A 60 -3.43 9.40 -11.59
N PRO A 61 -2.66 10.16 -10.78
CA PRO A 61 -1.37 9.69 -10.29
C PRO A 61 -1.44 8.31 -9.62
N ILE A 62 -0.50 7.43 -9.99
CA ILE A 62 -0.38 6.06 -9.48
C ILE A 62 1.07 5.76 -9.06
N SER A 63 1.25 5.07 -7.94
CA SER A 63 2.57 4.71 -7.46
C SER A 63 3.17 3.52 -8.22
N ARG A 64 4.50 3.42 -8.26
CA ARG A 64 5.17 2.25 -8.85
C ARG A 64 4.78 0.95 -8.14
N SER A 65 4.68 0.97 -6.81
CA SER A 65 4.25 -0.22 -6.05
C SER A 65 2.83 -0.67 -6.40
N GLU A 66 1.90 0.25 -6.63
CA GLU A 66 0.55 -0.08 -7.08
C GLU A 66 0.58 -0.65 -8.50
N VAL A 67 1.30 -0.02 -9.43
CA VAL A 67 1.48 -0.53 -10.81
C VAL A 67 2.01 -1.97 -10.79
N MET A 68 3.02 -2.25 -9.98
CA MET A 68 3.60 -3.59 -9.86
C MET A 68 2.66 -4.61 -9.22
N THR A 69 1.80 -4.17 -8.28
CA THR A 69 0.79 -5.03 -7.65
C THR A 69 -0.32 -5.39 -8.64
N ARG A 70 -0.82 -4.39 -9.38
CA ARG A 70 -1.80 -4.59 -10.47
C ARG A 70 -1.23 -5.53 -11.54
N SER A 71 0.00 -5.27 -11.98
CA SER A 71 0.76 -6.12 -12.90
C SER A 71 0.90 -7.57 -12.41
N GLN A 72 1.16 -7.80 -11.12
CA GLN A 72 1.30 -9.15 -10.55
C GLN A 72 -0.01 -9.93 -10.56
N SER A 73 -1.14 -9.29 -10.20
CA SER A 73 -2.44 -9.99 -10.16
C SER A 73 -2.79 -10.68 -11.47
N TRP A 74 -2.45 -10.03 -12.57
CA TRP A 74 -2.72 -10.51 -13.92
C TRP A 74 -1.78 -11.67 -14.32
N ILE A 75 -0.57 -11.74 -13.75
CA ILE A 75 0.32 -12.89 -13.88
C ILE A 75 -0.21 -14.07 -13.05
N ASP A 76 -0.62 -13.81 -11.81
CA ASP A 76 -1.10 -14.83 -10.87
C ASP A 76 -2.38 -15.51 -11.38
N GLU A 77 -3.25 -14.75 -12.05
CA GLU A 77 -4.47 -15.23 -12.69
C GLU A 77 -4.21 -16.00 -13.99
N GLN A 78 -2.96 -16.04 -14.48
CA GLN A 78 -2.57 -16.68 -15.75
C GLN A 78 -3.46 -16.25 -16.93
N VAL A 79 -3.69 -14.94 -17.07
CA VAL A 79 -4.61 -14.42 -18.09
C VAL A 79 -4.12 -14.76 -19.51
N PRO A 80 -4.95 -15.39 -20.35
CA PRO A 80 -4.58 -15.77 -21.72
C PRO A 80 -4.66 -14.58 -22.67
N TYR A 81 -3.70 -14.48 -23.60
CA TYR A 81 -3.68 -13.44 -24.63
C TYR A 81 -4.92 -13.49 -25.54
N SER A 82 -5.60 -12.37 -25.69
CA SER A 82 -6.65 -12.12 -26.69
C SER A 82 -6.71 -10.65 -27.10
N GLN A 83 -6.71 -10.40 -28.41
CA GLN A 83 -6.98 -9.07 -29.00
C GLN A 83 -8.48 -8.72 -29.07
N SER A 84 -9.33 -9.55 -28.48
CA SER A 84 -10.78 -9.36 -28.45
C SER A 84 -11.34 -9.61 -27.04
N GLY A 85 -12.47 -8.97 -26.73
CA GLY A 85 -13.09 -9.08 -25.41
C GLY A 85 -12.31 -8.35 -24.31
N THR A 86 -12.64 -8.69 -23.07
CA THR A 86 -12.04 -8.15 -21.86
C THR A 86 -11.81 -9.27 -20.84
N HIS A 87 -10.83 -9.06 -19.98
CA HIS A 87 -10.60 -9.80 -18.75
C HIS A 87 -10.95 -8.90 -17.57
N ASP A 88 -11.74 -9.43 -16.64
CA ASP A 88 -12.22 -8.72 -15.46
C ASP A 88 -11.49 -9.24 -14.22
N ASN A 89 -10.93 -8.33 -13.43
CA ASN A 89 -10.44 -8.65 -12.09
C ASN A 89 -10.73 -7.51 -11.10
N GLN A 90 -10.17 -7.58 -9.89
CA GLN A 90 -10.36 -6.56 -8.84
C GLN A 90 -9.89 -5.15 -9.24
N TYR A 91 -9.16 -5.02 -10.35
CA TYR A 91 -8.61 -3.77 -10.84
C TYR A 91 -9.35 -3.20 -12.06
N GLY A 92 -10.38 -3.89 -12.55
CA GLY A 92 -11.26 -3.44 -13.62
C GLY A 92 -11.34 -4.42 -14.79
N SER A 93 -11.87 -3.93 -15.90
CA SER A 93 -12.08 -4.68 -17.15
C SER A 93 -11.16 -4.16 -18.24
N TYR A 94 -10.21 -4.98 -18.71
CA TYR A 94 -9.25 -4.59 -19.74
C TYR A 94 -9.06 -5.70 -20.76
N ARG A 95 -8.75 -5.33 -22.01
CA ARG A 95 -8.42 -6.31 -23.05
C ARG A 95 -7.14 -7.05 -22.68
N PRO A 96 -7.09 -8.40 -22.71
CA PRO A 96 -5.88 -9.16 -22.40
C PRO A 96 -4.94 -9.22 -23.62
N ASP A 97 -4.45 -8.06 -24.06
CA ASP A 97 -3.30 -7.96 -24.97
C ASP A 97 -2.17 -7.11 -24.38
N CYS A 98 -1.05 -7.00 -25.09
CA CYS A 98 0.13 -6.26 -24.62
C CYS A 98 -0.20 -4.85 -24.09
N SER A 99 -0.97 -4.09 -24.85
CA SER A 99 -1.36 -2.72 -24.50
C SER A 99 -2.45 -2.64 -23.44
N GLY A 100 -3.38 -3.58 -23.42
CA GLY A 100 -4.43 -3.65 -22.40
C GLY A 100 -3.90 -4.11 -21.05
N TYR A 101 -2.93 -5.03 -21.02
CA TYR A 101 -2.15 -5.40 -19.84
C TYR A 101 -1.46 -4.19 -19.22
N VAL A 102 -0.72 -3.41 -20.01
CA VAL A 102 -0.05 -2.20 -19.52
C VAL A 102 -1.06 -1.12 -19.11
N SER A 103 -2.19 -1.00 -19.82
CA SER A 103 -3.28 -0.09 -19.44
C SER A 103 -3.88 -0.46 -18.07
N MET A 104 -4.05 -1.75 -17.81
CA MET A 104 -4.50 -2.24 -16.51
C MET A 104 -3.47 -1.92 -15.42
N ALA A 105 -2.18 -2.20 -15.68
CA ALA A 105 -1.12 -1.97 -14.70
C ALA A 105 -1.01 -0.48 -14.33
N TRP A 106 -1.18 0.44 -15.29
CA TRP A 106 -1.16 1.89 -15.06
C TRP A 106 -2.49 2.49 -14.59
N HIS A 107 -3.52 1.66 -14.39
CA HIS A 107 -4.87 2.09 -14.03
C HIS A 107 -5.43 3.15 -14.99
N LEU A 108 -5.29 2.93 -16.30
CA LEU A 108 -5.91 3.82 -17.27
C LEU A 108 -7.43 3.64 -17.26
N GLY A 109 -8.19 4.67 -17.61
CA GLY A 109 -9.66 4.61 -17.65
C GLY A 109 -10.23 3.56 -18.62
N PHE A 110 -9.42 3.09 -19.57
CA PHE A 110 -9.78 2.05 -20.54
C PHE A 110 -8.53 1.37 -21.12
N ALA A 111 -8.73 0.20 -21.72
CA ALA A 111 -7.67 -0.52 -22.44
C ALA A 111 -7.31 0.18 -23.75
N ARG A 112 -6.19 0.91 -23.74
CA ARG A 112 -5.59 1.54 -24.93
C ARG A 112 -5.08 0.46 -25.90
N TYR A 113 -4.83 0.86 -27.14
CA TYR A 113 -4.13 0.03 -28.12
C TYR A 113 -2.75 0.63 -28.38
N THR A 114 -1.83 -0.16 -28.95
CA THR A 114 -0.43 0.24 -29.14
C THR A 114 -0.24 1.58 -29.86
N GLY A 115 -1.19 1.98 -30.71
CA GLY A 115 -1.13 3.24 -31.47
C GLY A 115 -1.51 4.51 -30.69
N ASN A 116 -2.31 4.41 -29.62
CA ASN A 116 -2.70 5.57 -28.79
C ASN A 116 -2.15 5.48 -27.35
N LEU A 117 -1.33 4.47 -27.06
CA LEU A 117 -0.57 4.39 -25.81
C LEU A 117 0.46 5.54 -25.68
N PRO A 118 1.14 6.00 -26.74
CA PRO A 118 2.07 7.14 -26.64
C PRO A 118 1.46 8.45 -26.14
N ASP A 119 0.14 8.61 -26.18
CA ASP A 119 -0.54 9.82 -25.69
C ASP A 119 -0.42 10.01 -24.17
N VAL A 120 -0.10 8.93 -23.44
CA VAL A 120 -0.04 8.93 -21.96
C VAL A 120 1.35 8.64 -21.42
N MET A 121 2.37 8.57 -22.26
CA MET A 121 3.74 8.28 -21.84
C MET A 121 4.78 9.12 -22.59
N HIS A 122 5.97 9.25 -22.03
CA HIS A 122 7.08 9.98 -22.64
C HIS A 122 8.36 9.13 -22.66
N ASN A 123 9.29 9.46 -23.58
CA ASN A 123 10.59 8.81 -23.62
C ASN A 123 11.42 9.15 -22.38
N ILE A 124 12.15 8.16 -21.87
CA ILE A 124 13.16 8.32 -20.81
C ILE A 124 14.49 7.73 -21.27
N ALA A 125 15.59 8.11 -20.62
CA ALA A 125 16.86 7.42 -20.88
C ALA A 125 16.78 5.98 -20.36
N ARG A 126 17.41 5.03 -21.06
CA ARG A 126 17.42 3.61 -20.65
C ARG A 126 17.98 3.42 -19.23
N SER A 127 18.96 4.22 -18.85
CA SER A 127 19.54 4.23 -17.50
C SER A 127 18.58 4.68 -16.41
N GLU A 128 17.47 5.34 -16.77
CA GLU A 128 16.45 5.83 -15.84
C GLU A 128 15.30 4.85 -15.63
N LEU A 129 15.31 3.70 -16.33
CA LEU A 129 14.28 2.68 -16.17
C LEU A 129 14.11 2.27 -14.71
N LYS A 130 12.86 2.27 -14.26
CA LYS A 130 12.40 1.88 -12.94
C LYS A 130 11.19 0.94 -13.06
N PRO A 131 10.91 0.09 -12.05
CA PRO A 131 9.76 -0.81 -12.06
C PRO A 131 8.46 -0.06 -12.39
N GLY A 132 7.69 -0.56 -13.35
CA GLY A 132 6.46 0.07 -13.83
C GLY A 132 6.62 1.03 -15.02
N ASP A 133 7.85 1.31 -15.46
CA ASP A 133 8.09 1.90 -16.78
C ASP A 133 7.85 0.86 -17.89
N ALA A 134 7.78 1.27 -19.15
CA ALA A 134 7.52 0.40 -20.29
C ALA A 134 8.69 0.34 -21.28
N LEU A 135 8.86 -0.83 -21.91
CA LEU A 135 9.62 -1.00 -23.14
C LEU A 135 8.62 -1.06 -24.29
N PHE A 136 8.68 -0.10 -25.20
CA PHE A 136 7.69 0.09 -26.26
C PHE A 136 8.34 0.08 -27.64
N ARG A 137 7.74 -0.67 -28.58
CA ARG A 137 8.15 -0.68 -29.99
C ARG A 137 6.92 -0.71 -30.87
N ARG A 138 6.83 0.28 -31.76
CA ARG A 138 5.77 0.40 -32.75
C ARG A 138 6.35 0.76 -34.10
N ASP A 139 6.41 -0.23 -34.98
CA ASP A 139 6.81 -0.07 -36.38
C ASP A 139 6.02 -1.06 -37.27
N ALA A 140 6.40 -1.17 -38.55
CA ALA A 140 5.70 -2.05 -39.49
C ALA A 140 5.82 -3.55 -39.16
N SER A 141 6.82 -3.94 -38.36
CA SER A 141 7.12 -5.32 -38.01
C SER A 141 6.73 -5.71 -36.58
N VAL A 142 6.74 -4.74 -35.66
CA VAL A 142 6.48 -4.98 -34.23
C VAL A 142 5.51 -3.94 -33.69
N GLN A 143 4.49 -4.41 -32.97
CA GLN A 143 3.49 -3.61 -32.28
C GLN A 143 3.37 -4.11 -30.84
N HIS A 144 4.36 -3.80 -30.00
CA HIS A 144 4.48 -4.43 -28.70
C HIS A 144 4.87 -3.47 -27.58
N VAL A 145 4.40 -3.80 -26.38
CA VAL A 145 4.75 -3.12 -25.15
C VAL A 145 4.87 -4.13 -24.02
N ALA A 146 5.85 -3.94 -23.15
CA ALA A 146 6.04 -4.74 -21.96
C ALA A 146 6.37 -3.84 -20.77
N LEU A 147 5.97 -4.26 -19.57
CA LEU A 147 6.23 -3.53 -18.33
C LEU A 147 7.59 -3.94 -17.77
N PHE A 148 8.50 -2.99 -17.58
CA PHE A 148 9.80 -3.24 -16.97
C PHE A 148 9.65 -3.52 -15.47
N VAL A 149 10.26 -4.63 -15.00
CA VAL A 149 10.24 -5.05 -13.59
C VAL A 149 11.56 -4.69 -12.92
N ARG A 150 12.68 -5.08 -13.52
CA ARG A 150 14.04 -4.91 -12.98
C ARG A 150 15.10 -5.22 -14.03
N TRP A 151 16.35 -4.89 -13.75
CA TRP A 151 17.48 -5.42 -14.50
C TRP A 151 17.79 -6.87 -14.07
N ASN A 152 18.17 -7.70 -15.03
CA ASN A 152 18.65 -9.05 -14.81
C ASN A 152 20.17 -9.13 -14.61
N ASP A 153 20.88 -8.04 -14.90
CA ASP A 153 22.32 -7.91 -14.78
C ASP A 153 22.70 -6.56 -14.14
N ALA A 154 23.89 -6.49 -13.54
CA ALA A 154 24.42 -5.26 -12.95
C ALA A 154 24.82 -4.20 -13.98
N ALA A 155 24.97 -4.59 -15.25
CA ALA A 155 25.33 -3.70 -16.35
C ALA A 155 24.11 -2.92 -16.91
N HIS A 156 22.90 -3.23 -16.42
CA HIS A 156 21.63 -2.67 -16.88
C HIS A 156 21.39 -2.88 -18.39
N THR A 157 21.67 -4.09 -18.88
CA THR A 157 21.53 -4.42 -20.32
C THR A 157 20.35 -5.34 -20.64
N SER A 158 20.14 -6.40 -19.85
CA SER A 158 19.06 -7.37 -19.99
C SER A 158 17.94 -7.06 -19.00
N PRO A 159 16.76 -6.60 -19.46
CA PRO A 159 15.63 -6.34 -18.56
C PRO A 159 14.85 -7.63 -18.27
N VAL A 160 14.29 -7.71 -17.07
CA VAL A 160 13.14 -8.55 -16.76
C VAL A 160 11.88 -7.73 -16.94
N VAL A 161 10.93 -8.27 -17.70
CA VAL A 161 9.65 -7.62 -18.01
C VAL A 161 8.48 -8.52 -17.67
N ARG A 162 7.30 -7.92 -17.55
CA ARG A 162 6.01 -8.62 -17.60
C ARG A 162 5.22 -8.21 -18.82
N GLU A 163 4.59 -9.18 -19.45
CA GLU A 163 3.91 -8.97 -20.72
C GLU A 163 2.85 -10.02 -21.02
N GLU A 164 1.87 -9.60 -21.80
CA GLU A 164 1.04 -10.46 -22.65
C GLU A 164 1.52 -10.28 -24.09
N TYR A 165 2.07 -11.33 -24.69
CA TYR A 165 2.92 -11.16 -25.88
C TYR A 165 2.42 -11.82 -27.15
N ASP A 166 1.68 -12.93 -27.07
CA ASP A 166 1.21 -13.62 -28.27
C ASP A 166 0.08 -14.63 -27.94
N PHE A 167 -0.69 -14.98 -28.96
CA PHE A 167 -1.79 -15.94 -28.89
C PHE A 167 -1.31 -17.33 -28.42
N GLY A 168 -2.14 -18.00 -27.61
CA GLY A 168 -1.80 -19.32 -27.06
C GLY A 168 -0.86 -19.28 -25.85
N HIS A 169 -0.49 -18.08 -25.39
CA HIS A 169 0.27 -17.87 -24.16
C HIS A 169 -0.54 -17.10 -23.12
N VAL A 170 -0.16 -17.27 -21.86
CA VAL A 170 -0.66 -16.46 -20.74
C VAL A 170 0.31 -15.31 -20.45
N ALA A 171 -0.12 -14.35 -19.64
CA ALA A 171 0.74 -13.31 -19.11
C ALA A 171 1.96 -13.91 -18.38
N VAL A 172 3.16 -13.39 -18.62
CA VAL A 172 4.42 -13.94 -18.08
C VAL A 172 5.38 -12.86 -17.59
N GLU A 173 6.22 -13.22 -16.62
CA GLU A 173 7.45 -12.50 -16.30
C GLU A 173 8.65 -13.23 -16.96
N ARG A 174 9.48 -12.52 -17.73
CA ARG A 174 10.69 -13.12 -18.33
C ARG A 174 11.80 -12.12 -18.58
N ALA A 175 13.03 -12.61 -18.63
CA ALA A 175 14.18 -11.84 -19.08
C ALA A 175 14.22 -11.74 -20.60
N TRP A 176 14.47 -10.54 -21.13
CA TRP A 176 14.75 -10.34 -22.55
C TRP A 176 16.25 -10.35 -22.84
N SER A 177 16.62 -10.83 -24.03
CA SER A 177 17.99 -10.69 -24.52
C SER A 177 18.31 -9.21 -24.73
N VAL A 178 19.59 -8.85 -24.55
CA VAL A 178 20.08 -7.48 -24.76
C VAL A 178 19.76 -7.00 -26.19
N ALA A 179 19.98 -7.86 -27.19
CA ALA A 179 19.73 -7.55 -28.59
C ALA A 179 18.25 -7.20 -28.84
N TYR A 180 17.31 -8.00 -28.30
CA TYR A 180 15.88 -7.73 -28.46
C TYR A 180 15.47 -6.45 -27.72
N ALA A 181 15.88 -6.31 -26.46
CA ALA A 181 15.54 -5.17 -25.62
C ALA A 181 16.10 -3.83 -26.16
N ASN A 182 17.18 -3.85 -26.95
CA ASN A 182 17.73 -2.64 -27.60
C ASN A 182 16.90 -2.15 -28.79
N THR A 183 15.91 -2.94 -29.25
CA THR A 183 14.98 -2.48 -30.30
C THR A 183 13.79 -1.69 -29.77
N PHE A 184 13.62 -1.61 -28.45
CA PHE A 184 12.50 -0.95 -27.79
C PHE A 184 12.92 0.42 -27.21
N ALA A 185 12.04 1.41 -27.36
CA ALA A 185 12.15 2.67 -26.66
C ALA A 185 11.80 2.49 -25.17
N SER A 186 12.51 3.19 -24.28
CA SER A 186 12.18 3.24 -22.86
C SER A 186 11.18 4.36 -22.63
N MET A 187 10.00 4.02 -22.11
CA MET A 187 8.87 4.92 -21.94
C MET A 187 8.42 4.96 -20.47
N ARG A 188 7.97 6.12 -20.02
CA ARG A 188 7.41 6.32 -18.68
C ARG A 188 6.00 6.87 -18.78
N TYR A 189 5.06 6.26 -18.05
CA TYR A 189 3.70 6.77 -17.91
C TYR A 189 3.71 8.17 -17.28
N ASN A 190 2.94 9.11 -17.83
CA ASN A 190 2.99 10.51 -17.43
C ASN A 190 2.57 10.74 -15.97
N ASN A 191 1.66 9.92 -15.46
CA ASN A 191 1.13 10.04 -14.10
C ASN A 191 1.72 9.00 -13.14
N ILE A 192 2.78 8.27 -13.53
CA ILE A 192 3.48 7.41 -12.57
C ILE A 192 4.29 8.29 -11.63
N VAL A 193 4.09 8.08 -10.33
CA VAL A 193 4.91 8.70 -9.30
C VAL A 193 5.81 7.63 -8.70
N ASP A 194 7.05 8.01 -8.40
CA ASP A 194 7.86 7.18 -7.52
C ASP A 194 7.09 7.03 -6.20
N ASP A 195 7.20 5.86 -5.59
CA ASP A 195 6.75 5.72 -4.22
C ASP A 195 7.44 6.83 -3.41
N GLY A 196 6.68 7.56 -2.58
CA GLY A 196 7.31 8.35 -1.51
C GLY A 196 8.21 7.44 -0.66
N PRO A 197 8.99 7.97 0.32
CA PRO A 197 9.64 7.09 1.29
C PRO A 197 8.61 6.08 1.75
N THR A 198 8.83 4.80 1.40
CA THR A 198 7.77 3.79 1.34
C THR A 198 7.01 3.89 2.64
N PRO A 199 5.72 4.35 2.62
CA PRO A 199 4.92 4.24 3.81
C PRO A 199 5.00 2.75 4.16
N PRO A 200 5.37 2.38 5.40
CA PRO A 200 5.36 0.98 5.78
C PRO A 200 4.04 0.39 5.27
N LYS A 201 4.05 -0.84 4.73
CA LYS A 201 2.84 -1.54 4.22
C LYS A 201 1.75 -1.74 5.30
N TYR A 202 1.99 -1.17 6.47
CA TYR A 202 1.28 -1.13 7.72
C TYR A 202 1.27 0.33 8.14
N ALA A 203 0.12 0.88 8.55
CA ALA A 203 0.01 2.27 8.97
C ALA A 203 1.24 2.70 9.79
N THR A 204 1.81 3.88 9.48
CA THR A 204 2.94 4.43 10.24
C THR A 204 2.46 4.80 11.63
N VAL A 205 2.34 3.80 12.49
CA VAL A 205 2.08 3.98 13.92
C VAL A 205 3.42 4.27 14.56
N THR A 206 3.52 5.38 15.27
CA THR A 206 4.73 5.62 16.08
C THR A 206 4.66 4.69 17.29
N ARG A 207 5.24 3.50 17.17
CA ARG A 207 5.19 2.47 18.20
C ARG A 207 6.43 2.49 19.09
N TYR A 208 6.19 2.53 20.40
CA TYR A 208 7.23 2.43 21.42
C TYR A 208 7.09 1.09 22.13
N GLY A 209 8.21 0.44 22.40
CA GLY A 209 8.20 -0.82 23.14
C GLY A 209 9.47 -1.03 23.93
N PHE A 210 9.37 -1.85 24.96
CA PHE A 210 10.50 -2.38 25.71
C PHE A 210 10.14 -3.77 26.22
N SER A 211 11.14 -4.54 26.62
CA SER A 211 10.96 -5.80 27.34
C SER A 211 11.67 -5.78 28.68
N ASN A 212 11.15 -6.51 29.66
CA ASN A 212 11.83 -6.73 30.93
C ASN A 212 12.76 -7.95 30.87
N GLY A 213 13.46 -8.25 31.97
CA GLY A 213 14.37 -9.40 32.06
C GLY A 213 13.69 -10.78 31.98
N ALA A 214 12.36 -10.84 32.12
CA ALA A 214 11.57 -12.05 31.89
C ALA A 214 11.13 -12.19 30.43
N GLY A 215 11.46 -11.24 29.54
CA GLY A 215 11.00 -11.29 28.14
C GLY A 215 9.52 -10.97 27.98
N VAL A 216 8.89 -10.25 28.91
CA VAL A 216 7.56 -9.66 28.71
C VAL A 216 7.72 -8.41 27.85
N ILE A 217 7.00 -8.34 26.73
CA ILE A 217 6.98 -7.20 25.81
C ILE A 217 5.83 -6.27 26.20
N LEU A 218 6.19 -5.00 26.43
CA LEU A 218 5.27 -3.89 26.64
C LEU A 218 5.37 -2.95 25.45
N ALA A 219 4.24 -2.60 24.85
CA ALA A 219 4.20 -1.73 23.68
C ALA A 219 3.02 -0.76 23.74
N LYS A 220 3.18 0.42 23.14
CA LYS A 220 2.11 1.41 22.99
C LYS A 220 2.25 2.16 21.68
N ASP A 221 1.11 2.64 21.21
CA ASP A 221 1.01 3.48 20.03
C ASP A 221 0.98 4.94 20.46
N GLU A 222 1.71 5.78 19.73
CA GLU A 222 1.90 7.19 20.03
C GLU A 222 2.60 7.48 21.37
N ARG A 223 3.06 8.73 21.54
CA ARG A 223 3.78 9.15 22.75
C ARG A 223 2.91 9.04 24.00
N ASP A 224 1.62 9.32 23.88
CA ASP A 224 0.70 9.43 25.01
C ASP A 224 -0.29 8.25 25.10
N GLY A 225 -0.10 7.19 24.30
CA GLY A 225 -0.96 6.01 24.34
C GLY A 225 -0.76 5.12 25.58
N SER A 226 -1.68 4.19 25.76
CA SER A 226 -1.66 3.21 26.85
C SER A 226 -0.72 2.04 26.54
N TRP A 227 0.04 1.60 27.54
CA TRP A 227 0.85 0.38 27.46
C TRP A 227 -0.01 -0.87 27.38
N ALA A 228 0.26 -1.72 26.39
CA ALA A 228 -0.27 -3.06 26.24
C ALA A 228 0.83 -4.09 26.51
N THR A 229 0.47 -5.18 27.19
CA THR A 229 1.34 -6.33 27.40
C THR A 229 1.09 -7.37 26.32
N LEU A 230 2.08 -7.67 25.49
CA LEU A 230 1.89 -8.49 24.28
C LEU A 230 2.07 -9.99 24.51
N ASN A 231 2.84 -10.36 25.54
CA ASN A 231 3.07 -11.74 25.97
C ASN A 231 3.22 -11.77 27.51
N PRO A 232 2.09 -11.79 28.26
CA PRO A 232 2.10 -11.70 29.71
C PRO A 232 2.89 -12.81 30.42
N ASP A 233 3.14 -13.92 29.74
CA ASP A 233 3.84 -15.09 30.24
C ASP A 233 5.36 -14.99 30.21
N GLY A 234 5.93 -13.95 29.60
CA GLY A 234 7.36 -13.65 29.71
C GLY A 234 8.25 -14.74 29.10
N ARG A 235 8.29 -14.78 27.78
CA ARG A 235 8.98 -15.83 27.01
C ARG A 235 9.63 -15.34 25.72
N ALA A 236 9.67 -14.03 25.51
CA ALA A 236 10.28 -13.47 24.32
C ALA A 236 11.81 -13.48 24.44
N THR A 237 12.49 -14.02 23.44
CA THR A 237 13.97 -13.96 23.32
C THR A 237 14.42 -12.87 22.34
N GLN A 238 13.57 -12.51 21.38
CA GLN A 238 13.72 -11.34 20.52
C GLN A 238 12.34 -10.82 20.14
N TRP A 239 12.24 -9.53 19.86
CA TRP A 239 11.08 -8.91 19.24
C TRP A 239 11.51 -7.71 18.38
N VAL A 240 10.70 -7.39 17.36
CA VAL A 240 10.93 -6.31 16.40
C VAL A 240 9.61 -5.70 15.94
N PHE A 241 9.63 -4.41 15.60
CA PHE A 241 8.51 -3.69 14.97
C PHE A 241 8.86 -3.30 13.54
N ASP A 242 7.85 -3.28 12.67
CA ASP A 242 7.90 -2.69 11.33
C ASP A 242 6.54 -2.03 11.05
N GLY A 243 6.42 -0.75 11.42
CA GLY A 243 5.13 -0.05 11.47
C GLY A 243 4.16 -0.73 12.44
N ASP A 244 2.94 -1.04 11.96
CA ASP A 244 1.94 -1.74 12.76
C ASP A 244 2.26 -3.24 13.00
N ARG A 245 3.24 -3.81 12.31
CA ARG A 245 3.60 -5.22 12.44
C ARG A 245 4.51 -5.46 13.63
N ILE A 246 4.26 -6.57 14.32
CA ILE A 246 5.04 -7.02 15.48
C ILE A 246 5.50 -8.46 15.25
N GLY A 247 6.81 -8.67 15.28
CA GLY A 247 7.41 -10.00 15.27
C GLY A 247 8.03 -10.32 16.62
N ALA A 248 7.87 -11.55 17.10
CA ALA A 248 8.52 -12.02 18.32
C ALA A 248 8.96 -13.47 18.18
N ILE A 249 10.10 -13.80 18.81
CA ILE A 249 10.50 -15.17 19.05
C ILE A 249 9.99 -15.56 20.43
N LEU A 250 8.96 -16.41 20.49
CA LEU A 250 8.39 -16.92 21.74
C LEU A 250 8.64 -18.42 21.80
N ASP A 251 9.28 -18.89 22.88
CA ASP A 251 9.64 -20.31 23.05
C ASP A 251 10.44 -20.91 21.86
N GLY A 252 11.23 -20.08 21.17
CA GLY A 252 12.00 -20.49 19.98
C GLY A 252 11.20 -20.55 18.67
N ASN A 253 9.91 -20.19 18.69
CA ASN A 253 9.07 -20.09 17.50
C ASN A 253 8.99 -18.64 17.04
N PHE A 254 8.86 -18.42 15.73
CA PHE A 254 8.63 -17.09 15.18
C PHE A 254 7.12 -16.84 15.06
N LEU A 255 6.61 -15.83 15.77
CA LEU A 255 5.24 -15.37 15.66
C LEU A 255 5.17 -13.93 15.15
N LEU A 256 4.07 -13.64 14.46
CA LEU A 256 3.80 -12.35 13.82
C LEU A 256 2.36 -11.91 14.09
N LYS A 257 2.15 -10.61 14.30
CA LYS A 257 0.82 -10.02 14.32
C LYS A 257 0.83 -8.60 13.77
N ASN A 258 -0.35 -8.06 13.52
CA ASN A 258 -0.56 -6.64 13.27
C ASN A 258 -1.23 -6.05 14.53
N GLY A 259 -1.05 -4.77 14.81
CA GLY A 259 -1.65 -4.14 15.99
C GLY A 259 -1.16 -4.66 17.36
N LEU A 260 -1.45 -3.86 18.40
CA LEU A 260 -1.17 -4.26 19.78
C LEU A 260 -2.11 -5.36 20.29
N TYR A 261 -3.33 -5.42 19.75
CA TYR A 261 -4.42 -6.23 20.29
C TYR A 261 -4.81 -7.43 19.42
N ASP A 262 -4.21 -7.61 18.25
CA ASP A 262 -4.51 -8.78 17.43
C ASP A 262 -3.85 -10.04 18.00
N SER A 263 -4.29 -11.17 17.46
CA SER A 263 -3.76 -12.50 17.79
C SER A 263 -2.42 -12.74 17.12
N TRP A 264 -1.57 -13.53 17.78
CA TRP A 264 -0.32 -14.00 17.20
C TRP A 264 -0.57 -15.08 16.13
N HIS A 265 0.08 -14.94 14.99
CA HIS A 265 0.15 -15.93 13.92
C HIS A 265 1.51 -16.63 13.96
N LEU A 266 1.53 -17.96 13.89
CA LEU A 266 2.75 -18.74 13.82
C LEU A 266 3.34 -18.66 12.39
N MET A 267 4.58 -18.20 12.29
CA MET A 267 5.30 -18.06 11.01
C MET A 267 6.34 -19.16 10.81
N ALA A 268 7.04 -19.54 11.88
CA ALA A 268 7.94 -20.68 11.89
C ALA A 268 7.83 -21.42 13.22
N ASP A 269 7.68 -22.72 13.10
CA ASP A 269 7.68 -23.71 14.17
C ASP A 269 9.03 -24.43 14.21
N GLY A 270 9.30 -25.20 15.26
CA GLY A 270 10.51 -26.00 15.43
C GLY A 270 11.35 -25.61 16.66
N HIS A 271 10.93 -24.57 17.39
CA HIS A 271 11.56 -24.13 18.64
C HIS A 271 13.05 -23.79 18.54
N ASP A 272 13.55 -23.50 17.33
CA ASP A 272 14.96 -23.28 17.05
C ASP A 272 15.27 -21.93 16.38
N VAL A 273 14.28 -21.05 16.21
CA VAL A 273 14.49 -19.70 15.66
C VAL A 273 15.41 -18.90 16.58
N LYS A 274 16.44 -18.27 15.99
CA LYS A 274 17.47 -17.50 16.71
C LYS A 274 17.39 -16.01 16.45
N GLN A 275 17.08 -15.62 15.22
CA GLN A 275 16.95 -14.21 14.88
C GLN A 275 15.75 -13.99 13.96
N ILE A 276 15.09 -12.85 14.12
CA ILE A 276 14.05 -12.34 13.23
C ILE A 276 14.38 -10.90 12.83
N ALA A 277 13.98 -10.52 11.61
CA ALA A 277 14.05 -9.16 11.11
C ALA A 277 12.79 -8.85 10.30
N LEU A 278 12.24 -7.65 10.53
CA LEU A 278 11.14 -7.08 9.76
C LEU A 278 11.62 -5.75 9.20
N ASN A 279 11.39 -5.50 7.92
CA ASN A 279 11.75 -4.22 7.29
C ASN A 279 10.93 -3.99 6.01
N ASN A 280 10.17 -2.91 5.97
CA ASN A 280 9.41 -2.48 4.78
C ASN A 280 8.54 -3.62 4.21
N GLY A 281 7.90 -4.39 5.09
CA GLY A 281 7.04 -5.52 4.73
C GLY A 281 7.77 -6.80 4.34
N ARG A 282 9.11 -6.82 4.33
CA ARG A 282 9.92 -8.05 4.20
C ARG A 282 10.11 -8.71 5.55
N ILE A 283 10.27 -10.03 5.51
CA ILE A 283 10.45 -10.88 6.69
C ILE A 283 11.72 -11.69 6.45
N ALA A 284 12.57 -11.76 7.46
CA ALA A 284 13.68 -12.71 7.47
C ALA A 284 13.81 -13.35 8.84
N PHE A 285 14.23 -14.61 8.90
CA PHE A 285 14.57 -15.27 10.16
C PHE A 285 15.67 -16.31 9.97
N SER A 286 16.35 -16.65 11.06
CA SER A 286 17.36 -17.71 11.08
C SER A 286 17.08 -18.73 12.18
N ASN A 287 17.59 -19.95 11.98
CA ASN A 287 17.42 -21.04 12.92
C ASN A 287 18.74 -21.44 13.61
N GLY A 288 18.68 -22.43 14.50
CA GLY A 288 19.83 -22.90 15.29
C GLY A 288 20.96 -23.49 14.44
N ALA A 289 20.67 -23.90 13.20
CA ALA A 289 21.66 -24.38 12.24
C ALA A 289 22.33 -23.26 11.42
N GLY A 290 21.92 -22.00 11.63
CA GLY A 290 22.42 -20.84 10.87
C GLY A 290 21.82 -20.70 9.48
N ILE A 291 20.75 -21.44 9.15
CA ILE A 291 20.01 -21.27 7.89
C ILE A 291 19.20 -19.98 7.97
N ILE A 292 19.18 -19.22 6.89
CA ILE A 292 18.43 -17.96 6.76
C ILE A 292 17.27 -18.15 5.78
N PHE A 293 16.10 -17.70 6.18
CA PHE A 293 14.85 -17.68 5.42
C PHE A 293 14.47 -16.22 5.15
N VAL A 294 14.10 -15.89 3.91
CA VAL A 294 13.76 -14.52 3.44
C VAL A 294 12.55 -14.53 2.51
#